data_AF-A0A1V5QM01-F1
#
_entry.id   AF-A0A1V5QM01-F1
#
_cell.length_a   1.000
_cell.length_b   1.000
_cell.length_c   1.000
_cell.angle_alpha   90.00
_cell.angle_beta   90.00
_cell.angle_gamma   90.00
#
_symmetry.space_group_name_H-M   'P 1'
#
loop_
_entity.id
_entity.type
_entity.pdbx_description
1 polymer ?
#
loop_
_entity_poly.entity_id
_entity_poly.type
_entity_poly.pdbx_seq_one_letter_code
_entity_poly.pdbx_strand_id
1 'polypeptide(L)'
;MQLCPDDNTSKYKAIVSVLMLKEGWDVKNVTTIVGLRAYSSKSNILPEQTLGRGLRRMFKEQNTEEYVSVVGTPAFMEFVESIKNEGVELERRKMGERTPPKSPIIIEIDKENKKKDIDKLDIEIPVLTPRIFREYKNLTELNVKNFKHKKLKIKQFSESEKKEIIFKHVINKEDSERNEIHHKTILDTDNIINYQGVIGFFTQNIMKDLRLISGYDVLYEKVKEFIQNELFEEKIRIDDLNILRNLSEIEATRTIIDTFKKEINELTIRDKGEAEIRNFIKISNCRPFPVKDQNYVIPKKSLFNKIIGDSSLELKFATFLDNCEDVISYIKNYPNVYFKIDYKDNTGNISNYFPDFIVKKN
;
A
#
# COMPACT_ATOMS: atom_id res chain seq x y z
N MET A 1 -13.31 -40.55 6.86
CA MET A 1 -12.32 -39.73 7.59
C MET A 1 -12.00 -38.55 6.69
N GLN A 2 -12.59 -37.39 6.97
CA GLN A 2 -12.40 -36.18 6.18
C GLN A 2 -11.04 -35.61 6.56
N LEU A 3 -10.01 -35.96 5.78
CA LEU A 3 -8.69 -35.34 5.93
C LEU A 3 -8.87 -33.90 5.45
N CYS A 4 -8.92 -32.94 6.38
CA CYS A 4 -8.76 -31.51 6.14
C CYS A 4 -7.27 -31.17 6.33
N PRO A 5 -6.45 -31.21 5.27
CA PRO A 5 -5.00 -31.05 5.33
C PRO A 5 -4.56 -29.59 5.36
N ASP A 6 -5.51 -28.65 5.37
CA ASP A 6 -5.26 -27.21 5.44
C ASP A 6 -4.92 -26.72 6.87
N ASP A 7 -4.93 -27.61 7.87
CA ASP A 7 -4.38 -27.29 9.19
C ASP A 7 -2.85 -27.39 9.14
N ASN A 8 -2.16 -26.29 9.51
CA ASN A 8 -0.69 -26.17 9.53
C ASN A 8 0.00 -27.20 10.47
N THR A 9 -0.79 -28.02 11.16
CA THR A 9 -0.37 -29.07 12.09
C THR A 9 -0.28 -30.47 11.46
N SER A 10 -0.77 -30.65 10.22
CA SER A 10 -0.77 -31.96 9.55
C SER A 10 0.65 -32.44 9.24
N LYS A 11 1.00 -33.64 9.73
CA LYS A 11 2.30 -34.28 9.47
C LYS A 11 2.39 -34.94 8.08
N TYR A 12 1.27 -35.08 7.38
CA TYR A 12 1.19 -35.81 6.13
C TYR A 12 1.44 -34.88 4.94
N LYS A 13 2.55 -35.11 4.23
CA LYS A 13 2.99 -34.32 3.06
C LYS A 13 2.62 -34.96 1.71
N ALA A 14 2.18 -36.21 1.71
CA ALA A 14 1.79 -36.95 0.51
C ALA A 14 0.46 -37.67 0.74
N ILE A 15 -0.40 -37.63 -0.26
CA ILE A 15 -1.71 -38.29 -0.24
C ILE A 15 -1.77 -39.19 -1.48
N VAL A 16 -2.01 -40.48 -1.27
CA VAL A 16 -2.17 -41.45 -2.35
C VAL A 16 -3.64 -41.83 -2.44
N SER A 17 -4.25 -41.61 -3.60
CA SER A 17 -5.63 -41.99 -3.85
C SER A 17 -5.72 -42.90 -5.07
N VAL A 18 -6.34 -44.08 -4.89
CA VAL A 18 -6.49 -45.12 -5.93
C VAL A 18 -7.79 -44.92 -6.74
N LEU A 19 -8.76 -44.22 -6.15
CA LEU A 19 -10.00 -43.77 -6.78
C LEU A 19 -10.03 -42.23 -6.83
N MET A 20 -10.88 -41.68 -7.69
CA MET A 20 -11.11 -40.24 -7.77
C MET A 20 -11.41 -39.67 -6.39
N LEU A 21 -10.69 -38.62 -5.98
CA LEU A 21 -11.03 -37.84 -4.79
C LEU A 21 -12.37 -37.14 -5.05
N LYS A 22 -13.49 -37.83 -4.78
CA LYS A 22 -14.82 -37.24 -4.77
C LYS A 22 -15.01 -36.47 -3.46
N GLU A 23 -15.67 -35.32 -3.57
CA GLU A 23 -16.12 -34.37 -2.54
C GLU A 23 -15.45 -34.44 -1.14
N GLY A 24 -14.85 -33.31 -0.74
CA GLY A 24 -14.34 -33.11 0.63
C GLY A 24 -12.83 -32.94 0.75
N TRP A 25 -12.07 -33.00 -0.35
CA TRP A 25 -10.65 -32.69 -0.37
C TRP A 25 -10.40 -31.28 -0.92
N ASP A 26 -10.48 -30.28 -0.04
CA ASP A 26 -10.20 -28.89 -0.36
C ASP A 26 -8.83 -28.50 0.22
N VAL A 27 -7.76 -28.86 -0.48
CA VAL A 27 -6.38 -28.48 -0.11
C VAL A 27 -5.90 -27.39 -1.04
N LYS A 28 -5.41 -26.29 -0.46
CA LYS A 28 -4.86 -25.18 -1.27
C LYS A 28 -3.38 -25.38 -1.64
N ASN A 29 -2.66 -26.20 -0.88
CA ASN A 29 -1.20 -26.35 -0.98
C ASN A 29 -0.76 -27.58 -1.81
N VAL A 30 -1.35 -27.78 -2.98
CA VAL A 30 -1.01 -28.91 -3.87
C VAL A 30 0.09 -28.49 -4.83
N THR A 31 1.34 -28.92 -4.57
CA THR A 31 2.51 -28.51 -5.38
C THR A 31 2.93 -29.54 -6.42
N THR A 32 2.59 -30.82 -6.22
CA THR A 32 2.96 -31.92 -7.13
C THR A 32 1.80 -32.88 -7.33
N ILE A 33 1.51 -33.21 -8.60
CA ILE A 33 0.48 -34.16 -9.01
C ILE A 33 1.15 -35.31 -9.76
N VAL A 34 0.94 -36.55 -9.29
CA VAL A 34 1.51 -37.75 -9.91
C VAL A 34 0.40 -38.63 -10.49
N GLY A 35 0.25 -38.62 -11.81
CA GLY A 35 -0.68 -39.44 -12.58
C GLY A 35 -0.09 -40.80 -12.97
N LEU A 36 -0.17 -41.78 -12.07
CA LEU A 36 0.38 -43.13 -12.28
C LEU A 36 -0.54 -44.08 -13.07
N ARG A 37 -1.80 -43.69 -13.33
CA ARG A 37 -2.78 -44.54 -14.03
C ARG A 37 -2.99 -44.08 -15.47
N ALA A 38 -3.01 -45.03 -16.39
CA ALA A 38 -3.51 -44.79 -17.75
C ALA A 38 -5.03 -44.57 -17.69
N TYR A 39 -5.48 -43.38 -18.07
CA TYR A 39 -6.90 -43.07 -18.12
C TYR A 39 -7.53 -43.82 -19.30
N SER A 40 -8.39 -44.81 -19.02
CA SER A 40 -9.22 -45.42 -20.05
C SER A 40 -10.41 -44.49 -20.33
N SER A 41 -10.35 -43.84 -21.49
CA SER A 41 -11.22 -42.90 -22.24
C SER A 41 -12.74 -42.74 -21.96
N LYS A 42 -13.32 -43.26 -20.88
CA LYS A 42 -14.78 -43.19 -20.59
C LYS A 42 -15.18 -42.18 -19.50
N SER A 43 -14.24 -41.41 -18.95
CA SER A 43 -14.53 -40.43 -17.88
C SER A 43 -13.80 -39.09 -18.13
N ASN A 44 -14.27 -38.33 -19.12
CA ASN A 44 -13.76 -37.01 -19.53
C ASN A 44 -14.15 -35.83 -18.60
N ILE A 45 -14.33 -36.03 -17.28
CA ILE A 45 -14.94 -34.99 -16.41
C ILE A 45 -14.10 -34.65 -15.15
N LEU A 46 -12.92 -35.23 -14.95
CA LEU A 46 -12.25 -35.18 -13.63
C LEU A 46 -10.75 -34.84 -13.57
N PRO A 47 -9.96 -34.90 -14.64
CA PRO A 47 -8.57 -34.46 -14.54
C PRO A 47 -8.43 -32.92 -14.44
N GLU A 48 -9.30 -32.13 -15.08
CA GLU A 48 -9.33 -30.67 -14.96
C GLU A 48 -9.62 -30.25 -13.52
N GLN A 49 -10.54 -30.94 -12.85
CA GLN A 49 -10.79 -30.73 -11.42
C GLN A 49 -9.61 -31.16 -10.54
N THR A 50 -8.76 -32.09 -10.99
CA THR A 50 -7.58 -32.52 -10.25
C THR A 50 -6.44 -31.52 -10.44
N LEU A 51 -6.23 -31.05 -11.66
CA LEU A 51 -5.24 -30.03 -12.00
C LEU A 51 -5.62 -28.66 -11.43
N GLY A 52 -6.89 -28.27 -11.52
CA GLY A 52 -7.44 -27.03 -10.99
C GLY A 52 -7.32 -26.88 -9.47
N ARG A 53 -7.07 -27.97 -8.73
CA ARG A 53 -6.73 -27.91 -7.30
C ARG A 53 -5.28 -27.46 -7.08
N GLY A 54 -4.35 -27.88 -7.94
CA GLY A 54 -2.95 -27.45 -7.92
C GLY A 54 -2.70 -26.09 -8.58
N LEU A 55 -3.63 -25.59 -9.41
CA LEU A 55 -3.55 -24.26 -10.02
C LEU A 55 -4.06 -23.12 -9.12
N ARG A 56 -4.54 -23.44 -7.91
CA ARG A 56 -4.97 -22.42 -6.95
C ARG A 56 -3.77 -21.76 -6.31
N ARG A 57 -3.72 -20.43 -6.38
CA ARG A 57 -2.66 -19.64 -5.73
C ARG A 57 -2.71 -19.79 -4.21
N MET A 58 -1.61 -20.25 -3.63
CA MET A 58 -1.38 -20.31 -2.19
C MET A 58 -1.19 -18.90 -1.61
N PHE A 59 -0.52 -18.01 -2.35
CA PHE A 59 -0.16 -16.68 -1.90
C PHE A 59 -0.84 -15.60 -2.75
N LYS A 60 -2.15 -15.44 -2.57
CA LYS A 60 -2.98 -14.50 -3.36
C LYS A 60 -2.47 -13.06 -3.33
N GLU A 61 -1.94 -12.62 -2.19
CA GLU A 61 -1.50 -11.24 -1.95
C GLU A 61 -0.13 -10.92 -2.56
N GLN A 62 0.63 -11.93 -3.00
CA GLN A 62 1.99 -11.76 -3.49
C GLN A 62 2.06 -11.99 -4.98
N ASN A 63 2.62 -11.03 -5.73
CA ASN A 63 2.75 -11.11 -7.19
C ASN A 63 3.93 -12.00 -7.61
N THR A 64 3.89 -13.26 -7.16
CA THR A 64 4.89 -14.29 -7.44
C THR A 64 4.25 -15.38 -8.29
N GLU A 65 4.99 -15.86 -9.29
CA GLU A 65 4.58 -17.01 -10.10
C GLU A 65 4.64 -18.29 -9.26
N GLU A 66 3.55 -19.04 -9.27
CA GLU A 66 3.45 -20.34 -8.60
C GLU A 66 3.42 -21.45 -9.65
N TYR A 67 4.19 -22.51 -9.43
CA TYR A 67 4.31 -23.63 -10.36
C TYR A 67 3.76 -24.90 -9.72
N VAL A 68 2.96 -25.66 -10.48
CA VAL A 68 2.56 -27.02 -10.13
C VAL A 68 3.35 -28.03 -10.96
N SER A 69 3.99 -28.99 -10.30
CA SER A 69 4.72 -30.05 -10.99
C SER A 69 3.77 -31.20 -11.32
N VAL A 70 3.66 -31.55 -12.60
CA VAL A 70 2.81 -32.65 -13.07
C VAL A 70 3.69 -33.76 -13.64
N VAL A 71 3.55 -34.96 -13.09
CA VAL A 71 4.33 -36.14 -13.48
C VAL A 71 3.37 -37.28 -13.80
N GLY A 72 3.55 -38.00 -14.91
CA GLY A 72 2.73 -39.17 -15.15
C GLY A 72 3.07 -39.93 -16.43
N THR A 73 2.21 -40.91 -16.73
CA THR A 73 2.33 -41.75 -17.93
C THR A 73 2.15 -40.96 -19.24
N PRO A 74 2.65 -41.44 -20.40
CA PRO A 74 2.48 -40.76 -21.68
C PRO A 74 1.01 -40.40 -21.98
N ALA A 75 0.08 -41.31 -21.74
CA ALA A 75 -1.36 -41.08 -21.92
C ALA A 75 -1.91 -39.97 -21.01
N PHE A 76 -1.34 -39.80 -19.81
CA PHE A 76 -1.72 -38.70 -18.91
C PHE A 76 -1.12 -37.37 -19.38
N MET A 77 0.10 -37.36 -19.89
CA MET A 77 0.75 -36.16 -20.41
C MET A 77 0.08 -35.64 -21.69
N GLU A 78 -0.37 -36.53 -22.58
CA GLU A 78 -1.18 -36.16 -23.76
C GLU A 78 -2.46 -35.42 -23.37
N PHE A 79 -3.08 -35.82 -22.27
CA PHE A 79 -4.23 -35.12 -21.72
C PHE A 79 -3.84 -33.75 -21.13
N VAL A 80 -2.76 -33.66 -20.34
CA VAL A 80 -2.32 -32.37 -19.77
C VAL A 80 -2.03 -31.36 -20.90
N GLU A 81 -1.51 -31.84 -22.02
CA GLU A 81 -1.25 -31.03 -23.21
C GLU A 81 -2.50 -30.55 -23.94
N SER A 82 -3.63 -31.27 -23.84
CA SER A 82 -4.90 -30.80 -24.40
C SER A 82 -5.43 -29.56 -23.68
N ILE A 83 -5.15 -29.41 -22.37
CA ILE A 83 -5.54 -28.26 -21.55
C ILE A 83 -4.75 -26.98 -21.92
N LYS A 84 -3.64 -27.09 -22.64
CA LYS A 84 -2.86 -25.91 -23.10
C LYS A 84 -3.73 -24.90 -23.87
N ASN A 85 -4.77 -25.38 -24.58
CA ASN A 85 -5.70 -24.55 -25.33
C ASN A 85 -6.60 -23.65 -24.45
N GLU A 86 -6.65 -23.89 -23.14
CA GLU A 86 -7.46 -23.14 -22.16
C GLU A 86 -6.67 -22.04 -21.43
N GLY A 87 -5.48 -21.69 -21.93
CA GLY A 87 -4.66 -20.59 -21.39
C GLY A 87 -3.67 -21.00 -20.29
N VAL A 88 -3.35 -22.30 -20.18
CA VAL A 88 -2.31 -22.81 -19.28
C VAL A 88 -0.97 -22.87 -20.00
N GLU A 89 0.05 -22.22 -19.43
CA GLU A 89 1.42 -22.34 -19.91
C GLU A 89 2.07 -23.63 -19.39
N LEU A 90 2.53 -24.49 -20.31
CA LEU A 90 3.18 -25.75 -19.99
C LEU A 90 4.66 -25.70 -20.37
N GLU A 91 5.53 -25.81 -19.37
CA GLU A 91 6.96 -26.02 -19.56
C GLU A 91 7.32 -27.51 -19.40
N ARG A 92 7.90 -28.15 -20.42
CA ARG A 92 8.48 -29.49 -20.28
C ARG A 92 9.90 -29.39 -19.73
N ARG A 93 10.20 -30.09 -18.64
CA ARG A 93 11.56 -30.21 -18.08
C ARG A 93 11.95 -31.65 -17.81
N LYS A 94 13.24 -31.95 -17.96
CA LYS A 94 13.78 -33.28 -17.63
C LYS A 94 13.79 -33.48 -16.12
N MET A 95 13.15 -34.53 -15.62
CA MET A 95 13.35 -35.00 -14.25
C MET A 95 14.67 -35.79 -14.21
N GLY A 96 15.58 -35.39 -13.35
CA GLY A 96 16.85 -36.08 -13.13
C GLY A 96 17.53 -35.52 -11.88
N GLU A 97 18.46 -36.28 -11.30
CA GLU A 97 19.17 -35.90 -10.06
C GLU A 97 19.93 -34.57 -10.17
N ARG A 98 20.15 -34.07 -11.39
CA ARG A 98 20.83 -32.80 -11.70
C ARG A 98 19.89 -31.63 -12.01
N THR A 99 18.57 -31.81 -12.00
CA THR A 99 17.62 -30.72 -12.25
C THR A 99 17.22 -30.08 -10.92
N PRO A 100 17.55 -28.81 -10.66
CA PRO A 100 17.17 -28.15 -9.41
C PRO A 100 15.66 -27.97 -9.31
N PRO A 101 15.05 -28.15 -8.13
CA PRO A 101 13.62 -27.90 -7.95
C PRO A 101 13.30 -26.42 -8.18
N LYS A 102 12.31 -26.12 -9.04
CA LYS A 102 11.78 -24.76 -9.22
C LYS A 102 10.72 -24.51 -8.15
N SER A 103 11.16 -24.42 -6.89
CA SER A 103 10.33 -23.98 -5.78
C SER A 103 10.53 -22.48 -5.57
N PRO A 104 9.48 -21.70 -5.27
CA PRO A 104 9.67 -20.31 -4.88
C PRO A 104 10.60 -20.25 -3.66
N ILE A 105 11.43 -19.22 -3.60
CA ILE A 105 12.28 -19.01 -2.42
C ILE A 105 11.33 -18.64 -1.28
N ILE A 106 11.24 -19.49 -0.27
CA ILE A 106 10.46 -19.20 0.94
C ILE A 106 11.38 -18.58 1.97
N ILE A 107 11.01 -17.38 2.43
CA ILE A 107 11.61 -16.74 3.59
C ILE A 107 10.77 -17.10 4.80
N GLU A 108 11.43 -17.68 5.79
CA GLU A 108 10.82 -18.07 7.05
C GLU A 108 11.84 -17.97 8.19
N ILE A 109 11.35 -18.09 9.43
CA ILE A 109 12.20 -18.18 10.60
C ILE A 109 12.91 -19.53 10.58
N ASP A 110 14.24 -19.52 10.65
CA ASP A 110 15.13 -20.68 10.52
C ASP A 110 15.11 -21.56 11.78
N LYS A 111 13.95 -22.15 12.08
CA LYS A 111 13.72 -22.95 13.30
C LYS A 111 14.42 -24.29 13.28
N GLU A 112 14.79 -24.79 12.11
CA GLU A 112 15.40 -26.11 11.94
C GLU A 112 16.93 -26.09 12.10
N ASN A 113 17.55 -24.92 12.03
CA ASN A 113 19.00 -24.77 12.08
C ASN A 113 19.54 -24.74 13.51
N LYS A 114 20.07 -25.89 13.95
CA LYS A 114 20.67 -26.08 15.29
C LYS A 114 21.87 -25.16 15.60
N LYS A 115 22.46 -24.50 14.59
CA LYS A 115 23.57 -23.56 14.80
C LYS A 115 23.10 -22.16 15.18
N LYS A 116 21.82 -21.86 15.02
CA LYS A 116 21.22 -20.57 15.35
C LYS A 116 20.49 -20.66 16.68
N ASP A 117 20.79 -19.72 17.55
CA ASP A 117 20.01 -19.49 18.77
C ASP A 117 18.94 -18.43 18.45
N ILE A 118 17.71 -18.88 18.24
CA ILE A 118 16.61 -18.03 17.79
C ILE A 118 16.27 -16.99 18.85
N ASP A 119 16.28 -17.37 20.12
CA ASP A 119 15.91 -16.49 21.24
C ASP A 119 16.94 -15.37 21.39
N LYS A 120 18.23 -15.68 21.21
CA LYS A 120 19.29 -14.66 21.22
C LYS A 120 19.22 -13.73 20.02
N LEU A 121 18.93 -14.29 18.85
CA LEU A 121 18.85 -13.54 17.60
C LEU A 121 17.58 -12.68 17.50
N ASP A 122 16.52 -13.01 18.24
CA ASP A 122 15.25 -12.30 18.17
C ASP A 122 15.37 -10.80 18.49
N ILE A 123 14.60 -10.04 17.74
CA ILE A 123 14.52 -8.59 17.83
C ILE A 123 13.06 -8.24 18.12
N GLU A 124 12.84 -7.63 19.28
CA GLU A 124 11.53 -7.07 19.63
C GLU A 124 11.56 -5.58 19.31
N ILE A 125 10.82 -5.20 18.28
CA ILE A 125 10.79 -3.81 17.83
C ILE A 125 9.62 -3.11 18.54
N PRO A 126 9.89 -2.08 19.37
CA PRO A 126 8.82 -1.31 19.98
C PRO A 126 8.10 -0.50 18.90
N VAL A 127 6.78 -0.69 18.81
CA VAL A 127 5.90 0.15 18.02
C VAL A 127 5.39 1.26 18.93
N LEU A 128 5.89 2.46 18.69
CA LEU A 128 5.52 3.64 19.44
C LEU A 128 4.14 4.16 19.01
N THR A 129 3.43 4.79 19.93
CA THR A 129 2.29 5.63 19.56
C THR A 129 2.79 6.78 18.67
N PRO A 130 2.04 7.18 17.63
CA PRO A 130 2.38 8.36 16.85
C PRO A 130 2.47 9.56 17.79
N ARG A 131 3.68 10.12 17.96
CA ARG A 131 3.92 11.34 18.73
C ARG A 131 3.14 12.52 18.13
N ILE A 132 3.04 12.50 16.80
CA ILE A 132 2.23 13.42 16.01
C ILE A 132 0.98 12.66 15.57
N PHE A 133 -0.17 13.09 16.05
CA PHE A 133 -1.47 12.60 15.57
C PHE A 133 -2.31 13.79 15.11
N ARG A 134 -3.11 13.58 14.06
CA ARG A 134 -4.06 14.59 13.59
C ARG A 134 -5.34 14.49 14.40
N GLU A 135 -5.56 15.46 15.27
CA GLU A 135 -6.82 15.55 16.03
C GLU A 135 -7.83 16.38 15.22
N TYR A 136 -8.61 15.72 14.37
CA TYR A 136 -9.62 16.37 13.53
C TYR A 136 -10.85 16.89 14.29
N LYS A 137 -10.87 16.76 15.62
CA LYS A 137 -12.01 17.16 16.46
C LYS A 137 -12.08 18.67 16.75
N ASN A 138 -11.04 19.44 16.41
CA ASN A 138 -10.94 20.86 16.80
C ASN A 138 -11.02 21.85 15.64
N LEU A 139 -11.67 21.51 14.51
CA LEU A 139 -11.87 22.48 13.40
C LEU A 139 -12.63 23.75 13.85
N THR A 140 -13.38 23.67 14.95
CA THR A 140 -14.05 24.82 15.58
C THR A 140 -13.09 25.87 16.13
N GLU A 141 -11.86 25.49 16.51
CA GLU A 141 -10.84 26.37 17.06
C GLU A 141 -10.14 27.23 15.98
N LEU A 142 -10.40 26.98 14.68
CA LEU A 142 -9.87 27.80 13.59
C LEU A 142 -10.37 29.25 13.72
N ASN A 143 -9.44 30.17 13.92
CA ASN A 143 -9.72 31.59 13.97
C ASN A 143 -9.26 32.28 12.68
N VAL A 144 -10.23 32.51 11.81
CA VAL A 144 -10.06 33.09 10.48
C VAL A 144 -9.37 34.47 10.51
N LYS A 145 -9.55 35.23 11.60
CA LYS A 145 -8.96 36.58 11.76
C LYS A 145 -7.45 36.56 11.97
N ASN A 146 -6.90 35.43 12.42
CA ASN A 146 -5.48 35.30 12.72
C ASN A 146 -4.67 34.76 11.52
N PHE A 147 -5.34 34.45 10.40
CA PHE A 147 -4.71 33.84 9.24
C PHE A 147 -3.71 34.81 8.60
N LYS A 148 -2.43 34.42 8.56
CA LYS A 148 -1.39 35.23 7.91
C LYS A 148 -1.43 35.02 6.41
N HIS A 149 -2.05 35.96 5.68
CA HIS A 149 -2.15 35.92 4.22
C HIS A 149 -2.01 37.32 3.62
N LYS A 150 -1.70 37.38 2.32
CA LYS A 150 -1.64 38.64 1.57
C LYS A 150 -3.04 39.00 1.11
N LYS A 151 -3.56 40.15 1.54
CA LYS A 151 -4.85 40.67 1.08
C LYS A 151 -4.79 40.98 -0.42
N LEU A 152 -5.84 40.59 -1.14
CA LEU A 152 -5.92 40.76 -2.58
C LEU A 152 -6.74 42.01 -2.94
N LYS A 153 -6.39 42.63 -4.08
CA LYS A 153 -7.16 43.73 -4.66
C LYS A 153 -8.26 43.18 -5.56
N ILE A 154 -9.43 43.80 -5.53
CA ILE A 154 -10.58 43.43 -6.35
C ILE A 154 -10.34 43.91 -7.78
N LYS A 155 -10.31 42.98 -8.74
CA LYS A 155 -10.31 43.32 -10.17
C LYS A 155 -11.76 43.49 -10.65
N GLN A 156 -11.99 44.44 -11.55
CA GLN A 156 -13.30 44.64 -12.20
C GLN A 156 -13.29 43.95 -13.56
N PHE A 157 -14.26 43.06 -13.79
CA PHE A 157 -14.38 42.28 -15.03
C PHE A 157 -15.57 42.75 -15.87
N SER A 158 -15.53 42.49 -17.18
CA SER A 158 -16.64 42.77 -18.10
C SER A 158 -17.82 41.79 -17.91
N GLU A 159 -19.03 42.19 -18.33
CA GLU A 159 -20.24 41.35 -18.29
C GLU A 159 -20.07 39.98 -18.98
N SER A 160 -19.30 39.93 -20.07
CA SER A 160 -18.95 38.70 -20.79
C SER A 160 -18.04 37.79 -19.97
N GLU A 161 -17.07 38.36 -19.26
CA GLU A 161 -16.11 37.60 -18.44
C GLU A 161 -16.71 37.14 -17.11
N LYS A 162 -17.72 37.85 -16.58
CA LYS A 162 -18.49 37.44 -15.39
C LYS A 162 -19.33 36.20 -15.64
N LYS A 163 -19.75 35.94 -16.89
CA LYS A 163 -20.52 34.74 -17.28
C LYS A 163 -19.64 33.50 -17.46
N GLU A 164 -18.34 33.67 -17.62
CA GLU A 164 -17.38 32.58 -17.85
C GLU A 164 -16.52 32.35 -16.59
N ILE A 165 -17.16 31.84 -15.53
CA ILE A 165 -16.43 31.45 -14.31
C ILE A 165 -15.86 30.04 -14.52
N ILE A 166 -14.56 29.97 -14.78
CA ILE A 166 -13.84 28.71 -14.98
C ILE A 166 -12.84 28.52 -13.84
N PHE A 167 -13.16 27.67 -12.87
CA PHE A 167 -12.20 27.27 -11.85
C PHE A 167 -11.13 26.35 -12.45
N LYS A 168 -9.89 26.84 -12.48
CA LYS A 168 -8.71 26.10 -12.97
C LYS A 168 -7.93 25.60 -11.76
N HIS A 169 -7.89 24.29 -11.56
CA HIS A 169 -7.12 23.69 -10.46
C HIS A 169 -5.68 23.43 -10.90
N VAL A 170 -4.69 23.98 -10.18
CA VAL A 170 -3.26 23.71 -10.39
C VAL A 170 -2.74 22.97 -9.15
N ILE A 171 -2.28 21.73 -9.34
CA ILE A 171 -2.07 20.76 -8.24
C ILE A 171 -0.67 20.92 -7.60
N ASN A 172 0.34 21.47 -8.29
CA ASN A 172 1.71 21.54 -7.75
C ASN A 172 2.40 22.91 -7.92
N LYS A 173 3.45 23.12 -7.11
CA LYS A 173 4.36 24.27 -7.22
C LYS A 173 5.16 24.25 -8.52
N GLU A 174 5.59 23.09 -9.01
CA GLU A 174 6.31 22.93 -10.27
C GLU A 174 5.42 23.23 -11.50
N ASP A 175 4.14 22.89 -11.43
CA ASP A 175 3.16 23.15 -12.51
C ASP A 175 2.78 24.65 -12.62
N SER A 176 3.14 25.46 -11.63
CA SER A 176 2.93 26.92 -11.62
C SER A 176 3.72 27.63 -12.70
N GLU A 177 4.93 27.17 -13.00
CA GLU A 177 5.81 27.80 -13.99
C GLU A 177 5.38 27.45 -15.42
N ARG A 178 4.60 26.37 -15.59
CA ARG A 178 4.13 25.88 -16.90
C ARG A 178 2.69 26.25 -17.23
N ASN A 179 1.93 26.84 -16.30
CA ASN A 179 0.50 27.14 -16.50
C ASN A 179 -0.33 25.90 -16.93
N GLU A 180 0.09 24.70 -16.52
CA GLU A 180 -0.59 23.46 -16.89
C GLU A 180 -1.83 23.24 -15.99
N ILE A 181 -3.02 23.34 -16.59
CA ILE A 181 -4.31 23.17 -15.92
C ILE A 181 -4.67 21.69 -15.93
N HIS A 182 -4.64 21.01 -14.78
CA HIS A 182 -4.93 19.57 -14.70
C HIS A 182 -6.42 19.23 -14.61
N HIS A 183 -7.27 20.18 -14.20
CA HIS A 183 -8.71 19.94 -14.12
C HIS A 183 -9.48 21.24 -14.39
N LYS A 184 -10.36 21.21 -15.40
CA LYS A 184 -11.34 22.26 -15.69
C LYS A 184 -12.66 21.80 -15.10
N THR A 185 -13.03 22.29 -13.92
CA THR A 185 -14.39 22.10 -13.42
C THR A 185 -15.26 23.15 -14.06
N ILE A 186 -16.04 22.74 -15.06
CA ILE A 186 -17.14 23.53 -15.59
C ILE A 186 -18.31 23.27 -14.63
N LEU A 187 -18.75 24.29 -13.91
CA LEU A 187 -20.00 24.22 -13.18
C LEU A 187 -21.10 24.20 -14.25
N ASP A 188 -21.82 23.07 -14.37
CA ASP A 188 -22.88 22.90 -15.38
C ASP A 188 -23.86 24.07 -15.32
N THR A 189 -23.93 24.79 -16.44
CA THR A 189 -24.61 26.08 -16.62
C THR A 189 -26.10 25.91 -16.91
N ASP A 190 -26.82 25.19 -16.05
CA ASP A 190 -28.30 25.23 -16.04
C ASP A 190 -28.87 25.83 -14.74
N ASN A 191 -28.03 26.15 -13.76
CA ASN A 191 -28.46 26.79 -12.53
C ASN A 191 -27.62 28.03 -12.23
N ILE A 192 -28.32 29.09 -11.84
CA ILE A 192 -27.82 30.36 -11.30
C ILE A 192 -26.51 30.11 -10.54
N ILE A 193 -25.41 30.75 -10.97
CA ILE A 193 -24.13 30.71 -10.27
C ILE A 193 -24.36 31.24 -8.86
N ASN A 194 -24.47 30.33 -7.91
CA ASN A 194 -24.76 30.64 -6.52
C ASN A 194 -23.45 30.58 -5.73
N TYR A 195 -23.19 31.60 -4.90
CA TYR A 195 -22.03 31.67 -4.02
C TYR A 195 -21.84 30.40 -3.17
N GLN A 196 -22.96 29.72 -2.86
CA GLN A 196 -22.95 28.49 -2.09
C GLN A 196 -22.12 27.38 -2.75
N GLY A 197 -22.20 27.25 -4.08
CA GLY A 197 -21.44 26.25 -4.84
C GLY A 197 -19.95 26.57 -4.88
N VAL A 198 -19.59 27.86 -4.98
CA VAL A 198 -18.20 28.32 -4.98
C VAL A 198 -17.51 28.06 -3.65
N ILE A 199 -18.18 28.36 -2.53
CA ILE A 199 -17.65 28.05 -1.19
C ILE A 199 -17.56 26.53 -0.99
N GLY A 200 -18.56 25.78 -1.48
CA GLY A 200 -18.56 24.33 -1.44
C GLY A 200 -17.37 23.72 -2.17
N PHE A 201 -17.03 24.24 -3.35
CA PHE A 201 -15.85 23.83 -4.12
C PHE A 201 -14.55 24.00 -3.32
N PHE A 202 -14.31 25.16 -2.71
CA PHE A 202 -13.12 25.37 -1.88
C PHE A 202 -13.09 24.44 -0.67
N THR A 203 -14.23 24.27 0.00
CA THR A 203 -14.37 23.40 1.17
C THR A 203 -14.04 21.95 0.81
N GLN A 204 -14.59 21.44 -0.29
CA GLN A 204 -14.34 20.08 -0.77
C GLN A 204 -12.88 19.88 -1.18
N ASN A 205 -12.27 20.85 -1.88
CA ASN A 205 -10.86 20.76 -2.26
C ASN A 205 -9.95 20.72 -1.03
N ILE A 206 -10.17 21.60 -0.05
CA ILE A 206 -9.41 21.59 1.20
C ILE A 206 -9.57 20.25 1.93
N MET A 207 -10.80 19.72 2.01
CA MET A 207 -11.05 18.41 2.63
C MET A 207 -10.36 17.27 1.89
N LYS A 208 -10.42 17.24 0.55
CA LYS A 208 -9.80 16.20 -0.27
C LYS A 208 -8.28 16.21 -0.13
N ASP A 209 -7.67 17.39 -0.17
CA ASP A 209 -6.22 17.57 -0.03
C ASP A 209 -5.70 17.17 1.35
N LEU A 210 -6.44 17.50 2.41
CA LEU A 210 -6.10 17.14 3.78
C LEU A 210 -6.57 15.74 4.18
N ARG A 211 -7.30 15.05 3.30
CA ARG A 211 -7.96 13.76 3.52
C ARG A 211 -8.89 13.77 4.75
N LEU A 212 -9.64 14.87 4.92
CA LEU A 212 -10.64 15.04 5.97
C LEU A 212 -11.89 14.24 5.61
N ILE A 213 -12.37 13.40 6.54
CA ILE A 213 -13.56 12.56 6.35
C ILE A 213 -14.82 13.25 6.91
N SER A 214 -14.66 14.20 7.84
CA SER A 214 -15.76 14.89 8.54
C SER A 214 -15.43 16.36 8.81
N GLY A 215 -16.46 17.17 9.14
CA GLY A 215 -16.29 18.59 9.51
C GLY A 215 -16.56 19.57 8.38
N TYR A 216 -17.28 19.15 7.34
CA TYR A 216 -17.65 19.99 6.19
C TYR A 216 -18.38 21.27 6.62
N ASP A 217 -19.41 21.17 7.46
CA ASP A 217 -20.24 22.32 7.83
C ASP A 217 -19.44 23.41 8.55
N VAL A 218 -18.59 23.00 9.50
CA VAL A 218 -17.72 23.93 10.24
C VAL A 218 -16.70 24.57 9.31
N LEU A 219 -16.06 23.79 8.44
CA LEU A 219 -15.07 24.32 7.50
C LEU A 219 -15.73 25.27 6.48
N TYR A 220 -16.93 24.95 6.01
CA TYR A 220 -17.70 25.76 5.08
C TYR A 220 -17.98 27.15 5.65
N GLU A 221 -18.44 27.23 6.91
CA GLU A 221 -18.68 28.51 7.58
C GLU A 221 -17.39 29.34 7.71
N LYS A 222 -16.27 28.69 8.04
CA LYS A 222 -14.97 29.36 8.16
C LYS A 222 -14.44 29.87 6.82
N VAL A 223 -14.57 29.08 5.75
CA VAL A 223 -14.21 29.50 4.39
C VAL A 223 -15.08 30.67 3.94
N LYS A 224 -16.38 30.63 4.24
CA LYS A 224 -17.30 31.75 3.98
C LYS A 224 -16.86 33.02 4.71
N GLU A 225 -16.58 32.93 6.00
CA GLU A 225 -16.13 34.07 6.81
C GLU A 225 -14.81 34.65 6.28
N PHE A 226 -13.87 33.79 5.88
CA PHE A 226 -12.57 34.19 5.33
C PHE A 226 -12.71 34.98 4.04
N ILE A 227 -13.50 34.45 3.10
CA ILE A 227 -13.75 35.10 1.81
C ILE A 227 -14.41 36.47 2.04
N GLN A 228 -15.40 36.54 2.92
CA GLN A 228 -16.20 37.76 3.12
C GLN A 228 -15.43 38.90 3.79
N ASN A 229 -14.60 38.59 4.79
CA ASN A 229 -14.05 39.58 5.69
C ASN A 229 -12.53 39.77 5.59
N GLU A 230 -11.80 38.75 5.15
CA GLU A 230 -10.34 38.72 5.31
C GLU A 230 -9.57 38.65 3.98
N LEU A 231 -10.09 37.92 2.98
CA LEU A 231 -9.39 37.65 1.71
C LEU A 231 -9.03 38.92 0.91
N PHE A 232 -9.93 39.91 0.90
CA PHE A 232 -9.75 41.17 0.16
C PHE A 232 -9.44 42.34 1.10
N GLU A 233 -8.89 43.43 0.55
CA GLU A 233 -8.62 44.67 1.30
C GLU A 233 -9.91 45.30 1.87
N GLU A 234 -11.06 45.06 1.23
CA GLU A 234 -12.37 45.58 1.61
C GLU A 234 -13.36 44.45 1.95
N LYS A 235 -14.38 44.77 2.75
CA LYS A 235 -15.48 43.84 3.02
C LYS A 235 -16.34 43.69 1.79
N ILE A 236 -16.52 42.46 1.35
CA ILE A 236 -17.23 42.14 0.10
C ILE A 236 -18.57 41.47 0.36
N ARG A 237 -19.49 41.66 -0.59
CA ARG A 237 -20.73 40.87 -0.69
C ARG A 237 -20.47 39.65 -1.56
N ILE A 238 -20.65 38.47 -1.00
CA ILE A 238 -20.36 37.19 -1.68
C ILE A 238 -21.32 36.93 -2.85
N ASP A 239 -22.48 37.58 -2.87
CA ASP A 239 -23.49 37.47 -3.94
C ASP A 239 -23.10 38.23 -5.23
N ASP A 240 -22.01 39.00 -5.21
CA ASP A 240 -21.54 39.74 -6.38
C ASP A 240 -20.81 38.82 -7.38
N LEU A 241 -21.32 38.76 -8.61
CA LEU A 241 -20.72 38.02 -9.73
C LEU A 241 -19.27 38.44 -10.00
N ASN A 242 -18.92 39.72 -9.77
CA ASN A 242 -17.55 40.19 -9.93
C ASN A 242 -16.60 39.55 -8.91
N ILE A 243 -17.08 39.33 -7.68
CA ILE A 243 -16.32 38.66 -6.64
C ILE A 243 -16.17 37.18 -6.94
N LEU A 244 -17.23 36.51 -7.38
CA LEU A 244 -17.16 35.10 -7.78
C LEU A 244 -16.13 34.88 -8.90
N ARG A 245 -16.02 35.83 -9.84
CA ARG A 245 -14.98 35.78 -10.87
C ARG A 245 -13.58 36.00 -10.32
N ASN A 246 -13.39 36.91 -9.36
CA ASN A 246 -12.11 37.11 -8.67
C ASN A 246 -11.68 35.85 -7.89
N LEU A 247 -12.61 35.13 -7.27
CA LEU A 247 -12.31 33.87 -6.56
C LEU A 247 -11.79 32.78 -7.50
N SER A 248 -12.21 32.81 -8.76
CA SER A 248 -11.77 31.89 -9.80
C SER A 248 -10.34 32.16 -10.29
N GLU A 249 -9.76 33.32 -9.96
CA GLU A 249 -8.36 33.62 -10.26
C GLU A 249 -7.41 32.73 -9.45
N ILE A 250 -6.29 32.36 -10.08
CA ILE A 250 -5.29 31.44 -9.52
C ILE A 250 -4.73 31.98 -8.19
N GLU A 251 -4.47 33.29 -8.12
CA GLU A 251 -3.96 33.94 -6.90
C GLU A 251 -4.92 33.79 -5.73
N ALA A 252 -6.22 34.00 -5.95
CA ALA A 252 -7.24 33.87 -4.92
C ALA A 252 -7.42 32.40 -4.49
N THR A 253 -7.55 31.50 -5.46
CA THR A 253 -7.72 30.06 -5.21
C THR A 253 -6.55 29.50 -4.40
N ARG A 254 -5.31 29.80 -4.79
CA ARG A 254 -4.11 29.35 -4.06
C ARG A 254 -4.05 29.93 -2.66
N THR A 255 -4.31 31.23 -2.51
CA THR A 255 -4.27 31.89 -1.20
C THR A 255 -5.26 31.25 -0.24
N ILE A 256 -6.47 30.93 -0.68
CA ILE A 256 -7.47 30.24 0.15
C ILE A 256 -6.97 28.84 0.53
N ILE A 257 -6.61 28.01 -0.45
CA ILE A 257 -6.24 26.61 -0.20
C ILE A 257 -4.99 26.51 0.68
N ASP A 258 -3.91 27.24 0.34
CA ASP A 258 -2.64 27.16 1.06
C ASP A 258 -2.75 27.70 2.49
N THR A 259 -3.50 28.80 2.69
CA THR A 259 -3.70 29.37 4.03
C THR A 259 -4.47 28.40 4.92
N PHE A 260 -5.61 27.88 4.45
CA PHE A 260 -6.36 26.90 5.22
C PHE A 260 -5.57 25.62 5.47
N LYS A 261 -4.81 25.13 4.49
CA LYS A 261 -3.97 23.94 4.64
C LYS A 261 -2.91 24.13 5.72
N LYS A 262 -2.26 25.30 5.74
CA LYS A 262 -1.26 25.65 6.74
C LYS A 262 -1.87 25.73 8.14
N GLU A 263 -2.93 26.52 8.31
CA GLU A 263 -3.56 26.78 9.60
C GLU A 263 -4.23 25.51 10.17
N ILE A 264 -4.88 24.69 9.31
CA ILE A 264 -5.44 23.40 9.73
C ILE A 264 -4.32 22.43 10.14
N ASN A 265 -3.19 22.39 9.42
CA ASN A 265 -2.06 21.56 9.81
C ASN A 265 -1.45 22.04 11.14
N GLU A 266 -1.27 23.34 11.35
CA GLU A 266 -0.78 23.90 12.62
C GLU A 266 -1.72 23.57 13.79
N LEU A 267 -3.04 23.57 13.56
CA LEU A 267 -4.03 23.28 14.59
C LEU A 267 -4.22 21.79 14.88
N THR A 268 -4.18 20.95 13.86
CA THR A 268 -4.45 19.50 13.99
C THR A 268 -3.24 18.69 14.40
N ILE A 269 -2.02 19.18 14.12
CA ILE A 269 -0.77 18.52 14.51
C ILE A 269 -0.46 18.89 15.95
N ARG A 270 -0.90 18.03 16.88
CA ARG A 270 -0.49 18.10 18.28
C ARG A 270 0.68 17.15 18.52
N ASP A 271 1.76 17.68 19.10
CA ASP A 271 2.87 16.90 19.64
C ASP A 271 2.48 16.49 21.07
N LYS A 272 2.19 15.21 21.29
CA LYS A 272 1.83 14.72 22.64
C LYS A 272 3.03 14.60 23.59
N GLY A 273 4.21 15.10 23.19
CA GLY A 273 5.42 15.13 24.00
C GLY A 273 6.09 13.76 24.06
N GLU A 274 5.50 12.83 24.80
CA GLU A 274 6.06 11.52 25.06
C GLU A 274 5.40 10.44 24.19
N ALA A 275 6.22 9.71 23.44
CA ALA A 275 5.77 8.55 22.68
C ALA A 275 5.77 7.34 23.60
N GLU A 276 4.58 6.78 23.87
CA GLU A 276 4.45 5.56 24.65
C GLU A 276 4.64 4.33 23.75
N ILE A 277 5.18 3.24 24.30
CA ILE A 277 5.25 1.97 23.58
C ILE A 277 3.83 1.37 23.56
N ARG A 278 3.24 1.27 22.37
CA ARG A 278 1.89 0.72 22.19
C ARG A 278 1.90 -0.79 22.05
N ASN A 279 2.89 -1.33 21.34
CA ASN A 279 3.00 -2.75 21.03
C ASN A 279 4.45 -3.13 20.70
N PHE A 280 4.72 -4.42 20.56
CA PHE A 280 6.00 -4.94 20.07
C PHE A 280 5.78 -5.80 18.82
N ILE A 281 6.59 -5.58 17.80
CA ILE A 281 6.72 -6.51 16.66
C ILE A 281 7.82 -7.49 17.02
N LYS A 282 7.44 -8.74 17.25
CA LYS A 282 8.37 -9.83 17.50
C LYS A 282 8.66 -10.56 16.19
N ILE A 283 9.93 -10.60 15.78
CA ILE A 283 10.29 -11.16 14.47
C ILE A 283 10.06 -12.67 14.41
N SER A 284 10.17 -13.39 15.54
CA SER A 284 9.84 -14.83 15.62
C SER A 284 8.40 -15.17 15.16
N ASN A 285 7.48 -14.20 15.18
CA ASN A 285 6.08 -14.38 14.80
C ASN A 285 5.82 -14.09 13.32
N CYS A 286 6.85 -13.69 12.56
CA CYS A 286 6.74 -13.45 11.13
C CYS A 286 6.31 -14.74 10.40
N ARG A 287 5.22 -14.66 9.64
CA ARG A 287 4.70 -15.79 8.87
C ARG A 287 5.58 -16.03 7.64
N PRO A 288 5.82 -17.30 7.24
CA PRO A 288 6.53 -17.63 6.01
C PRO A 288 5.90 -16.96 4.78
N PHE A 289 6.73 -16.53 3.85
CA PHE A 289 6.27 -15.97 2.59
C PHE A 289 7.21 -16.31 1.43
N PRO A 290 6.69 -16.60 0.23
CA PRO A 290 7.51 -16.74 -0.95
C PRO A 290 7.95 -15.38 -1.50
N VAL A 291 9.11 -15.41 -2.13
CA VAL A 291 9.66 -14.30 -2.89
C VAL A 291 10.07 -14.80 -4.26
N LYS A 292 10.23 -13.85 -5.19
CA LYS A 292 10.71 -14.15 -6.55
C LYS A 292 12.08 -14.82 -6.51
N ASP A 293 12.37 -15.59 -7.56
CA ASP A 293 13.68 -16.20 -7.72
C ASP A 293 14.73 -15.11 -7.98
N GLN A 294 15.55 -14.83 -6.96
CA GLN A 294 16.54 -13.77 -6.98
C GLN A 294 17.71 -14.10 -6.06
N ASN A 295 18.81 -13.35 -6.19
CA ASN A 295 19.99 -13.55 -5.38
C ASN A 295 19.68 -13.37 -3.89
N TYR A 296 20.20 -14.29 -3.07
CA TYR A 296 20.04 -14.28 -1.62
C TYR A 296 21.34 -14.65 -0.92
N VAL A 297 21.43 -14.27 0.35
CA VAL A 297 22.51 -14.66 1.27
C VAL A 297 21.91 -15.53 2.37
N ILE A 298 22.66 -16.52 2.84
CA ILE A 298 22.30 -17.35 3.99
C ILE A 298 22.92 -16.67 5.23
N PRO A 299 22.13 -15.97 6.06
CA PRO A 299 22.65 -15.21 7.19
C PRO A 299 22.96 -16.14 8.36
N LYS A 300 23.99 -15.81 9.15
CA LYS A 300 24.28 -16.46 10.44
C LYS A 300 23.64 -15.73 11.61
N LYS A 301 23.59 -14.39 11.55
CA LYS A 301 23.11 -13.47 12.58
C LYS A 301 21.68 -12.96 12.32
N SER A 302 20.93 -13.60 11.43
CA SER A 302 19.51 -13.28 11.23
C SER A 302 18.62 -14.48 11.56
N LEU A 303 17.42 -14.20 12.05
CA LEU A 303 16.39 -15.23 12.29
C LEU A 303 15.88 -15.83 10.99
N PHE A 304 15.90 -15.06 9.90
CA PHE A 304 15.45 -15.56 8.62
C PHE A 304 16.41 -16.64 8.08
N ASN A 305 15.86 -17.64 7.40
CA ASN A 305 16.63 -18.67 6.71
C ASN A 305 17.46 -18.08 5.55
N LYS A 306 16.96 -17.02 4.91
CA LYS A 306 17.56 -16.36 3.73
C LYS A 306 17.28 -14.86 3.78
N ILE A 307 18.23 -14.06 3.31
CA ILE A 307 18.06 -12.63 3.06
C ILE A 307 18.15 -12.37 1.56
N ILE A 308 17.05 -11.90 0.98
CA ILE A 308 17.03 -11.37 -0.38
C ILE A 308 17.44 -9.90 -0.41
N GLY A 309 18.06 -9.48 -1.51
CA GLY A 309 18.37 -8.09 -1.80
C GLY A 309 17.78 -7.72 -3.15
N ASP A 310 17.10 -6.57 -3.21
CA ASP A 310 16.57 -6.03 -4.45
C ASP A 310 17.72 -5.43 -5.29
N SER A 311 18.81 -5.07 -4.62
CA SER A 311 20.08 -4.63 -5.19
C SER A 311 21.27 -5.47 -4.73
N SER A 312 22.35 -5.46 -5.52
CA SER A 312 23.62 -6.08 -5.13
C SER A 312 24.26 -5.44 -3.90
N LEU A 313 23.94 -4.17 -3.64
CA LEU A 313 24.40 -3.42 -2.47
C LEU A 313 23.78 -3.96 -1.19
N GLU A 314 22.47 -4.24 -1.18
CA GLU A 314 21.80 -4.83 -0.01
C GLU A 314 22.38 -6.19 0.38
N LEU A 315 22.70 -7.04 -0.60
CA LEU A 315 23.31 -8.35 -0.33
C LEU A 315 24.71 -8.20 0.27
N LYS A 316 25.50 -7.25 -0.25
CA LYS A 316 26.81 -6.91 0.32
C LYS A 316 26.68 -6.35 1.73
N PHE A 317 25.68 -5.50 1.96
CA PHE A 317 25.41 -4.92 3.27
C PHE A 317 24.94 -5.97 4.28
N ALA A 318 24.06 -6.89 3.89
CA ALA A 318 23.68 -8.04 4.70
C ALA A 318 24.90 -8.89 5.07
N THR A 319 25.78 -9.16 4.10
CA THR A 319 27.04 -9.89 4.34
C THR A 319 27.98 -9.13 5.27
N PHE A 320 28.03 -7.81 5.17
CA PHE A 320 28.78 -6.96 6.09
C PHE A 320 28.25 -7.08 7.51
N LEU A 321 26.93 -6.91 7.71
CA LEU A 321 26.28 -7.06 9.02
C LEU A 321 26.51 -8.44 9.65
N ASP A 322 26.53 -9.49 8.82
CA ASP A 322 26.77 -10.86 9.29
C ASP A 322 28.19 -11.09 9.82
N ASN A 323 29.17 -10.33 9.30
CA ASN A 323 30.58 -10.42 9.69
C ASN A 323 31.00 -9.37 10.73
N CYS A 324 30.19 -8.35 11.02
CA CYS A 324 30.50 -7.33 12.02
C CYS A 324 30.41 -7.89 13.44
N GLU A 325 31.48 -7.75 14.23
CA GLU A 325 31.52 -8.24 15.63
C GLU A 325 30.53 -7.50 16.56
N ASP A 326 30.33 -6.20 16.33
CA ASP A 326 29.44 -5.34 17.14
C ASP A 326 27.94 -5.65 16.95
N VAL A 327 27.59 -6.50 15.98
CA VAL A 327 26.22 -6.89 15.66
C VAL A 327 25.90 -8.23 16.31
N ILE A 328 24.90 -8.25 17.20
CA ILE A 328 24.32 -9.49 17.74
C ILE A 328 23.47 -10.15 16.66
N SER A 329 22.50 -9.38 16.15
CA SER A 329 21.58 -9.86 15.13
C SER A 329 21.08 -8.75 14.22
N TYR A 330 20.60 -9.12 13.04
CA TYR A 330 19.99 -8.19 12.12
C TYR A 330 18.85 -8.84 11.33
N ILE A 331 17.95 -8.02 10.80
CA ILE A 331 16.88 -8.44 9.92
C ILE A 331 16.73 -7.47 8.75
N LYS A 332 16.21 -7.97 7.63
CA LYS A 332 15.65 -7.11 6.57
C LYS A 332 14.16 -6.89 6.87
N ASN A 333 13.70 -5.64 6.75
CA ASN A 333 12.32 -5.25 6.99
C ASN A 333 11.46 -5.63 5.78
N TYR A 334 11.02 -6.87 5.75
CA TYR A 334 10.13 -7.34 4.71
C TYR A 334 8.72 -6.75 4.86
N PRO A 335 7.91 -6.73 3.79
CA PRO A 335 6.51 -6.32 3.86
C PRO A 335 5.70 -7.06 4.94
N ASN A 336 6.08 -8.30 5.26
CA ASN A 336 5.46 -9.11 6.32
C ASN A 336 5.85 -8.68 7.74
N VAL A 337 6.98 -7.98 7.92
CA VAL A 337 7.37 -7.35 9.19
C VAL A 337 6.65 -6.00 9.33
N TYR A 338 6.55 -5.27 8.23
CA TYR A 338 5.79 -4.01 8.11
C TYR A 338 6.18 -2.96 9.17
N PHE A 339 7.47 -2.85 9.49
CA PHE A 339 7.94 -1.80 10.39
C PHE A 339 8.08 -0.48 9.63
N LYS A 340 7.61 0.62 10.24
CA LYS A 340 7.65 1.96 9.67
C LYS A 340 7.85 3.01 10.76
N ILE A 341 8.41 4.15 10.36
CA ILE A 341 8.66 5.31 11.20
C ILE A 341 7.90 6.49 10.61
N ASP A 342 7.03 7.10 11.40
CA ASP A 342 6.30 8.29 11.00
C ASP A 342 7.21 9.53 11.16
N TYR A 343 7.23 10.40 10.15
CA TYR A 343 7.99 11.66 10.19
C TYR A 343 7.21 12.81 9.56
N LYS A 344 7.60 14.05 9.88
CA LYS A 344 7.03 15.27 9.29
C LYS A 344 7.87 15.69 8.09
N ASP A 345 7.26 15.80 6.92
CA ASP A 345 7.93 16.30 5.72
C ASP A 345 8.10 17.83 5.74
N ASN A 346 8.82 18.36 4.76
CA ASN A 346 9.08 19.80 4.64
C ASN A 346 7.80 20.65 4.42
N THR A 347 6.69 20.02 4.03
CA THR A 347 5.38 20.68 3.86
C THR A 347 4.51 20.60 5.12
N GLY A 348 5.02 19.94 6.16
CA GLY A 348 4.33 19.74 7.42
C GLY A 348 3.32 18.59 7.43
N ASN A 349 3.29 17.75 6.39
CA ASN A 349 2.45 16.55 6.38
C ASN A 349 3.16 15.37 7.05
N ILE A 350 2.39 14.42 7.56
CA ILE A 350 2.89 13.17 8.13
C ILE A 350 3.13 12.18 6.99
N SER A 351 4.36 11.70 6.87
CA SER A 351 4.80 10.70 5.90
C SER A 351 5.39 9.48 6.62
N ASN A 352 5.48 8.35 5.91
CA ASN A 352 6.02 7.10 6.45
C ASN A 352 7.40 6.81 5.84
N TYR A 353 8.37 6.47 6.68
CA TYR A 353 9.67 5.95 6.29
C TYR A 353 9.74 4.45 6.60
N PHE A 354 10.19 3.65 5.64
CA PHE A 354 10.36 2.20 5.79
C PHE A 354 11.86 1.89 5.75
N PRO A 355 12.50 1.59 6.90
CA PRO A 355 13.92 1.24 6.91
C PRO A 355 14.12 -0.14 6.28
N ASP A 356 15.21 -0.35 5.54
CA ASP A 356 15.51 -1.64 4.90
C ASP A 356 16.03 -2.70 5.88
N PHE A 357 16.89 -2.30 6.82
CA PHE A 357 17.52 -3.20 7.78
C PHE A 357 17.35 -2.70 9.21
N ILE A 358 17.22 -3.64 10.14
CA ILE A 358 17.13 -3.39 11.58
C ILE A 358 18.21 -4.24 12.25
N VAL A 359 19.01 -3.61 13.11
CA VAL A 359 20.23 -4.20 13.68
C VAL A 359 20.18 -4.10 15.20
N LYS A 360 20.40 -5.23 15.87
CA LYS A 360 20.60 -5.33 17.32
C LYS A 360 22.11 -5.36 17.58
N LYS A 361 22.60 -4.30 18.22
CA LYS A 361 24.01 -4.18 18.62
C LYS A 361 24.21 -4.69 20.05
N ASN A 362 25.47 -5.01 20.39
CA ASN A 362 25.89 -5.38 21.74
C ASN A 362 25.63 -4.29 22.78
#